data_AF-A0A165X5P2-F1
#
_entry.id   AF-A0A165X5P2-F1
#
_cell.length_a   1.000
_cell.length_b   1.000
_cell.length_c   1.000
_cell.angle_alpha   90.00
_cell.angle_beta   90.00
_cell.angle_gamma   90.00
#
_symmetry.space_group_name_H-M   'P 1'
#
loop_
_entity.id
_entity.type
_entity.pdbx_description
1 polymer ?
#
loop_
_entity_poly.entity_id
_entity_poly.type
_entity_poly.pdbx_seq_one_letter_code
_entity_poly.pdbx_strand_id
1 'polypeptide(L)'
;FLPTGWEDKLKSQILSMRQGDQGFWEWCNSMTVKNMLLKNMTAHCSVEKICEQLTANMTETLVEHVRYEGANKEPVFEKWVEGIHRIND
;
A
#
# COMPACT_ATOMS: atom_id res chain seq x y z
N PHE A 1 4.89 27.62 -3.03
CA PHE A 1 5.42 26.94 -4.22
C PHE A 1 5.96 25.59 -3.82
N LEU A 2 5.64 24.54 -4.57
CA LEU A 2 6.23 23.21 -4.36
C LEU A 2 7.58 23.14 -5.08
N PRO A 3 8.60 22.45 -4.52
CA PRO A 3 9.91 22.30 -5.16
C PRO A 3 9.80 21.55 -6.51
N THR A 4 10.65 21.87 -7.48
CA THR A 4 10.75 21.09 -8.72
C THR A 4 11.01 19.61 -8.39
N GLY A 5 10.28 18.69 -9.04
CA GLY A 5 10.43 17.24 -8.84
C GLY A 5 9.80 16.69 -7.54
N TRP A 6 8.98 17.47 -6.85
CA TRP A 6 8.31 17.01 -5.62
C TRP A 6 7.40 15.78 -5.85
N GLU A 7 6.78 15.67 -7.03
CA GLU A 7 5.93 14.55 -7.42
C GLU A 7 6.73 13.24 -7.52
N ASP A 8 7.86 13.25 -8.22
CA ASP A 8 8.76 12.11 -8.36
C ASP A 8 9.36 11.69 -7.03
N LYS A 9 9.67 12.67 -6.17
CA LYS A 9 10.13 12.40 -4.80
C LYS A 9 9.05 11.70 -3.98
N LEU A 10 7.81 12.17 -4.05
CA LEU A 10 6.68 11.57 -3.32
C LEU A 10 6.37 10.16 -3.85
N LYS A 11 6.42 9.95 -5.17
CA LYS A 11 6.32 8.62 -5.78
C LYS A 11 7.42 7.69 -5.31
N SER A 12 8.67 8.16 -5.30
CA SER A 12 9.81 7.38 -4.81
C SER A 12 9.63 7.00 -3.33
N GLN A 13 9.09 7.92 -2.52
CA GLN A 13 8.74 7.62 -1.13
C GLN A 13 7.68 6.51 -1.04
N ILE A 14 6.59 6.61 -1.79
CA ILE A 14 5.53 5.58 -1.84
C ILE A 14 6.11 4.21 -2.19
N LEU A 15 6.94 4.12 -3.23
CA LEU A 15 7.54 2.86 -3.68
C LEU A 15 8.63 2.31 -2.75
N SER A 16 9.14 3.12 -1.82
CA SER A 16 10.14 2.70 -0.82
C SER A 16 9.52 2.32 0.54
N MET A 17 8.22 2.57 0.73
CA MET A 17 7.54 2.31 1.99
C MET A 17 7.44 0.80 2.25
N ARG A 18 7.69 0.42 3.50
CA ARG A 18 7.54 -0.94 4.02
C ARG A 18 6.69 -0.91 5.28
N GLN A 19 6.02 -2.02 5.58
CA GLN A 19 5.21 -2.12 6.80
C GLN A 19 6.08 -1.91 8.05
N GLY A 20 7.22 -2.61 8.14
CA GLY A 20 8.09 -2.54 9.32
C GLY A 20 7.34 -2.92 10.59
N ASP A 21 7.46 -2.10 11.64
CA ASP A 21 6.77 -2.29 12.92
C ASP A 21 5.37 -1.65 12.94
N GLN A 22 4.91 -1.06 11.84
CA GLN A 22 3.59 -0.40 11.77
C GLN A 22 2.47 -1.43 11.57
N GLY A 23 1.29 -1.12 12.11
CA GLY A 23 0.07 -1.87 11.78
C GLY A 23 -0.24 -1.78 10.29
N PHE A 24 -0.75 -2.86 9.69
CA PHE A 24 -1.03 -2.91 8.25
C PHE A 24 -1.94 -1.76 7.81
N TRP A 25 -3.01 -1.48 8.58
CA TRP A 25 -3.95 -0.42 8.28
C TRP A 25 -3.31 0.97 8.27
N GLU A 26 -2.49 1.29 9.27
CA GLU A 26 -1.80 2.59 9.35
C GLU A 26 -0.86 2.79 8.17
N TRP A 27 -0.10 1.75 7.84
CA TRP A 27 0.83 1.77 6.71
C TRP A 27 0.09 1.89 5.36
N CYS A 28 -0.93 1.07 5.14
CA CYS A 28 -1.76 1.08 3.93
C CYS A 28 -2.46 2.43 3.73
N ASN A 29 -3.04 2.98 4.80
CA ASN A 29 -3.68 4.29 4.78
C ASN A 29 -2.67 5.41 4.49
N SER A 30 -1.49 5.38 5.14
CA SER A 30 -0.42 6.35 4.87
C SER A 30 0.04 6.33 3.41
N MET A 31 0.19 5.14 2.83
CA MET A 31 0.55 4.97 1.41
C MET A 31 -0.54 5.53 0.48
N THR A 32 -1.79 5.18 0.76
CA THR A 32 -2.96 5.60 -0.06
C THR A 32 -3.15 7.11 -0.02
N VAL A 33 -3.05 7.73 1.16
CA VAL A 33 -3.15 9.19 1.32
C VAL A 33 -2.04 9.90 0.54
N LYS A 34 -0.79 9.42 0.60
CA LYS A 34 0.30 9.98 -0.20
C LYS A 34 0.04 9.86 -1.70
N ASN A 35 -0.48 8.71 -2.16
CA ASN A 35 -0.81 8.51 -3.57
C ASN A 35 -1.96 9.41 -4.04
N MET A 36 -2.92 9.72 -3.16
CA MET A 36 -4.01 10.66 -3.43
C MET A 36 -3.53 12.10 -3.66
N LEU A 37 -2.42 12.51 -3.04
CA LEU A 37 -1.81 13.82 -3.31
C LEU A 37 -1.26 13.94 -4.75
N LEU A 38 -1.00 12.81 -5.40
CA LEU A 38 -0.56 12.74 -6.79
C LEU A 38 -1.73 12.59 -7.77
N LYS A 39 -2.99 12.66 -7.33
CA LYS A 39 -4.15 12.45 -8.20
C LYS A 39 -4.12 13.42 -9.39
N ASN A 40 -4.38 12.88 -10.59
CA ASN A 40 -4.29 13.56 -11.89
C ASN A 40 -2.86 13.95 -12.34
N MET A 41 -1.83 13.50 -11.63
CA MET A 41 -0.42 13.68 -12.02
C MET A 41 0.14 12.40 -12.62
N THR A 42 1.19 12.53 -13.44
CA THR A 42 1.89 11.38 -14.06
C THR A 42 2.58 10.50 -13.02
N ALA A 43 2.88 11.06 -11.84
CA ALA A 43 3.48 10.35 -10.73
C ALA A 43 2.48 9.49 -9.94
N HIS A 44 1.17 9.62 -10.18
CA HIS A 44 0.14 8.81 -9.52
C HIS A 44 0.36 7.31 -9.80
N CYS A 45 0.28 6.50 -8.76
CA CYS A 45 0.33 5.04 -8.88
C CYS A 45 -1.10 4.50 -9.05
N SER A 46 -1.28 3.55 -9.97
CA SER A 46 -2.56 2.84 -10.10
C SER A 46 -2.84 1.98 -8.85
N VAL A 47 -4.09 1.60 -8.67
CA VAL A 47 -4.49 0.73 -7.55
C VAL A 47 -3.73 -0.59 -7.59
N GLU A 48 -3.57 -1.20 -8.76
CA GLU A 48 -2.80 -2.43 -8.95
C GLU A 48 -1.36 -2.23 -8.49
N LYS A 49 -0.76 -1.08 -8.80
CA LYS A 49 0.62 -0.80 -8.38
C LYS A 49 0.73 -0.67 -6.86
N ILE A 50 -0.26 -0.04 -6.21
CA ILE A 50 -0.34 0.03 -4.75
C ILE A 50 -0.50 -1.37 -4.14
N CYS A 51 -1.39 -2.22 -4.67
CA CYS A 51 -1.54 -3.60 -4.23
C CYS A 51 -0.23 -4.40 -4.31
N GLU A 52 0.48 -4.28 -5.44
CA GLU A 52 1.79 -4.91 -5.62
C GLU A 52 2.79 -4.45 -4.55
N GLN A 53 2.86 -3.14 -4.29
CA GLN A 53 3.76 -2.61 -3.26
C GLN A 53 3.39 -3.07 -1.86
N LEU A 54 2.09 -3.07 -1.53
CA LEU A 54 1.61 -3.52 -0.24
C LEU A 54 1.90 -5.01 -0.04
N THR A 55 1.68 -5.84 -1.06
CA THR A 55 1.95 -7.29 -1.00
C THR A 55 3.45 -7.57 -0.88
N ALA A 56 4.29 -6.84 -1.62
CA ALA A 56 5.73 -7.08 -1.66
C ALA A 56 6.48 -6.59 -0.41
N ASN A 57 5.93 -5.61 0.32
CA ASN A 57 6.60 -4.98 1.47
C ASN A 57 5.85 -5.17 2.80
N MET A 58 4.88 -6.08 2.81
CA MET A 58 4.23 -6.59 4.01
C MET A 58 5.22 -7.42 4.85
N THR A 59 5.01 -7.50 6.16
CA THR A 59 5.81 -8.37 7.01
C THR A 59 5.63 -9.84 6.64
N GLU A 60 6.70 -10.64 6.77
CA GLU A 60 6.65 -12.07 6.44
C GLU A 60 5.55 -12.81 7.22
N THR A 61 5.39 -12.46 8.50
CA THR A 61 4.34 -13.02 9.36
C THR A 61 2.95 -12.73 8.81
N LEU A 62 2.66 -11.50 8.40
CA LEU A 62 1.33 -11.17 7.85
C LEU A 62 1.13 -11.82 6.48
N VAL A 63 2.16 -11.92 5.64
CA VAL A 63 2.09 -12.63 4.35
C VAL A 63 1.68 -14.10 4.55
N GLU A 64 2.23 -14.78 5.56
CA GLU A 64 1.87 -16.16 5.88
C GLU A 64 0.40 -16.29 6.30
N HIS A 65 -0.09 -15.42 7.18
CA HIS A 65 -1.48 -15.44 7.63
C HIS A 65 -2.45 -15.11 6.48
N VAL A 66 -2.13 -14.10 5.66
CA VAL A 66 -2.94 -13.72 4.49
C VAL A 66 -3.02 -14.86 3.46
N ARG A 67 -1.95 -15.65 3.29
CA ARG A 67 -1.97 -16.85 2.45
C ARG A 67 -2.78 -17.98 3.06
N TYR A 68 -2.67 -18.19 4.37
CA TYR A 68 -3.40 -19.22 5.10
C TYR A 68 -4.92 -18.98 5.03
N GLU A 69 -5.36 -17.74 5.24
CA GLU A 69 -6.78 -17.37 5.17
C GLU A 69 -7.29 -17.16 3.73
N GLY A 70 -6.40 -17.14 2.74
CA GLY A 70 -6.75 -16.99 1.33
C GLY A 70 -7.16 -15.57 0.92
N ALA A 71 -6.96 -14.57 1.78
CA ALA A 71 -7.24 -13.16 1.48
C ALA A 71 -6.39 -12.64 0.30
N ASN A 72 -5.25 -13.26 0.00
CA ASN A 72 -4.45 -12.96 -1.19
C ASN A 72 -5.14 -13.27 -2.54
N LYS A 73 -6.27 -13.98 -2.54
CA LYS A 73 -7.03 -14.35 -3.74
C LYS A 73 -8.18 -13.38 -4.05
N GLU A 74 -8.43 -12.39 -3.18
CA GLU A 74 -9.51 -11.42 -3.38
C GLU A 74 -9.12 -10.41 -4.48
N PRO A 75 -9.86 -10.35 -5.61
CA PRO A 75 -9.54 -9.45 -6.71
C PRO A 75 -9.96 -8.00 -6.48
N VAL A 76 -10.89 -7.73 -5.55
CA VAL A 76 -11.39 -6.37 -5.27
C VAL A 76 -10.52 -5.72 -4.21
N PHE A 77 -9.85 -4.60 -4.54
CA PHE A 77 -8.92 -3.93 -3.64
C PHE A 77 -9.50 -3.61 -2.26
N GLU A 78 -10.70 -3.05 -2.21
CA GLU A 78 -11.36 -2.70 -0.93
C GLU A 78 -11.57 -3.94 -0.05
N LYS A 79 -12.06 -5.03 -0.64
CA LYS A 79 -12.25 -6.31 0.07
C LYS A 79 -10.93 -6.96 0.47
N TRP A 80 -9.90 -6.80 -0.36
CA TRP A 80 -8.55 -7.30 -0.08
C TRP A 80 -7.94 -6.57 1.13
N VAL A 81 -8.04 -5.24 1.18
CA VAL A 81 -7.58 -4.44 2.33
C VAL A 81 -8.37 -4.80 3.58
N GLU A 82 -9.69 -4.91 3.50
CA GLU A 82 -10.53 -5.32 4.63
C GLU A 82 -10.18 -6.72 5.15
N GLY A 83 -9.95 -7.67 4.24
CA GLY A 83 -9.55 -9.04 4.59
C GLY A 83 -8.23 -9.06 5.34
N ILE A 84 -7.23 -8.33 4.86
CA ILE A 84 -5.92 -8.26 5.53
C ILE A 84 -6.00 -7.51 6.86
N HIS A 85 -6.79 -6.45 6.94
CA HIS A 85 -6.98 -5.73 8.19
C HIS A 85 -7.54 -6.63 9.29
N ARG A 86 -8.52 -7.48 8.97
CA ARG A 86 -9.08 -8.47 9.92
C ARG A 86 -8.08 -9.52 10.38
N ILE A 87 -7.09 -9.85 9.55
CA ILE A 87 -6.06 -10.86 9.84
C ILE A 87 -4.94 -10.26 10.71
N ASN A 88 -4.69 -8.95 10.59
CA ASN A 88 -3.63 -8.25 11.32
C ASN A 88 -4.06 -7.72 12.69
N ASP A 89 -5.37 -7.66 12.98
CA ASP A 89 -5.94 -7.31 14.29
C ASP A 89 -6.04 -8.54 15.21
#